data_AF-A0ABD0VMQ8-F1
#
_entry.id   AF-A0ABD0VMQ8-F1
#
_cell.length_a   1.000
_cell.length_b   1.000
_cell.length_c   1.000
_cell.angle_alpha   90.00
_cell.angle_beta   90.00
_cell.angle_gamma   90.00
#
_symmetry.space_group_name_H-M   'P 1'
#
loop_
_entity.id
_entity.type
_entity.pdbx_description
1 polymer ?
#
loop_
_entity_poly.entity_id
_entity_poly.type
_entity_poly.pdbx_seq_one_letter_code
_entity_poly.pdbx_strand_id
1 'polypeptide(L)'
;MAKAVEMKGNDSDEDIFLDDSFFVNRDYELTTFTFGNSVLQLFCLSSSSTDYDLTGQLVWPGAVLLNNYLSGNPKMLEGLSIIELGSGVGITGILCSRFCSEVVLTDHNDEVLEILRKNIVLESSSGNLISSGLNAEKLEWGNCDQLGQILQKYPGGFDLILGADIYIL
;
A
#
# COMPACT_ATOMS: atom_id res chain seq x y z
N MET A 1 15.42 15.32 -17.90
CA MET A 1 15.12 16.77 -17.89
C MET A 1 13.96 17.02 -18.83
N ALA A 2 12.73 16.97 -18.31
CA ALA A 2 11.54 17.28 -19.10
C ALA A 2 11.28 18.80 -19.04
N LYS A 3 10.81 19.36 -20.16
CA LYS A 3 10.60 20.79 -20.36
C LYS A 3 9.24 21.23 -19.80
N ALA A 4 9.22 22.30 -19.01
CA ALA A 4 8.02 23.07 -18.72
C ALA A 4 7.48 23.74 -19.99
N VAL A 5 6.15 23.81 -20.10
CA VAL A 5 5.45 24.51 -21.19
C VAL A 5 5.00 25.88 -20.67
N GLU A 6 5.56 26.95 -21.22
CA GLU A 6 5.12 28.34 -20.97
C GLU A 6 3.92 28.68 -21.85
N MET A 7 2.81 29.13 -21.25
CA MET A 7 1.75 29.87 -21.94
C MET A 7 1.79 31.32 -21.47
N LYS A 8 2.12 32.25 -22.39
CA LYS A 8 2.19 33.69 -22.09
C LYS A 8 0.80 34.33 -22.22
N GLY A 9 0.19 34.63 -21.08
CA GLY A 9 -0.85 35.64 -20.91
C GLY A 9 -0.27 36.83 -20.14
N ASN A 10 -0.51 38.05 -20.61
CA ASN A 10 0.08 39.27 -20.08
C ASN A 10 -0.97 40.03 -19.25
N ASP A 11 -0.87 39.99 -17.92
CA ASP A 11 -0.94 41.14 -17.00
C ASP A 11 -1.07 40.68 -15.53
N SER A 12 0.03 40.83 -14.78
CA SER A 12 0.10 40.78 -13.30
C SER A 12 -0.40 39.52 -12.57
N ASP A 13 -0.17 38.33 -13.12
CA ASP A 13 -0.41 37.09 -12.40
C ASP A 13 0.87 36.67 -11.64
N GLU A 14 0.78 36.54 -10.32
CA GLU A 14 1.74 35.74 -9.57
C GLU A 14 1.78 34.37 -10.22
N ASP A 15 2.95 33.92 -10.67
CA ASP A 15 3.12 32.56 -11.19
C ASP A 15 2.74 31.57 -10.07
N ILE A 16 1.49 31.11 -10.07
CA ILE A 16 1.04 30.03 -9.20
C ILE A 16 1.69 28.77 -9.75
N PHE A 17 2.85 28.41 -9.20
CA PHE A 17 3.45 27.09 -9.36
C PHE A 17 2.51 26.08 -8.72
N LEU A 18 1.57 25.57 -9.50
CA LEU A 18 0.80 24.38 -9.15
C LEU A 18 1.77 23.22 -9.15
N ASP A 19 2.22 22.85 -7.96
CA ASP A 19 2.92 21.59 -7.73
C ASP A 19 2.02 20.42 -8.14
N ASP A 20 2.61 19.31 -8.60
CA ASP A 20 1.87 18.12 -9.03
C ASP A 20 0.97 17.57 -7.90
N SER A 21 1.31 17.90 -6.64
CA SER A 21 0.48 17.63 -5.46
C SER A 21 -0.93 18.24 -5.50
N PHE A 22 -1.16 19.28 -6.32
CA PHE A 22 -2.49 19.89 -6.47
C PHE A 22 -3.51 18.97 -7.16
N PHE A 23 -3.05 18.02 -7.98
CA PHE A 23 -3.92 17.09 -8.72
C PHE A 23 -4.09 15.73 -8.03
N VAL A 24 -3.36 15.47 -6.94
CA VAL A 24 -3.47 14.21 -6.20
C VAL A 24 -4.68 14.27 -5.26
N ASN A 25 -5.68 13.44 -5.53
CA ASN A 25 -6.79 13.25 -4.61
C ASN A 25 -6.29 12.57 -3.33
N ARG A 26 -6.42 13.25 -2.18
CA ARG A 26 -6.07 12.75 -0.85
C ARG A 26 -7.27 12.77 0.11
N ASP A 27 -8.49 12.80 -0.43
CA ASP A 27 -9.75 12.76 0.32
C ASP A 27 -10.03 11.34 0.83
N TYR A 28 -9.11 10.81 1.64
CA TYR A 28 -9.20 9.48 2.18
C TYR A 28 -10.31 9.38 3.22
N GLU A 29 -11.12 8.34 3.10
CA GLU A 29 -12.15 7.99 4.07
C GLU A 29 -11.65 6.87 4.96
N LEU A 30 -11.91 6.99 6.27
CA LEU A 30 -11.65 5.90 7.21
C LEU A 30 -12.73 4.83 7.02
N THR A 31 -12.35 3.71 6.40
CA THR A 31 -13.26 2.60 6.09
C THR A 31 -12.98 1.40 6.98
N THR A 32 -14.05 0.77 7.48
CA THR A 32 -13.97 -0.43 8.30
C THR A 32 -14.21 -1.68 7.46
N PHE A 33 -13.30 -2.64 7.53
CA PHE A 33 -13.39 -3.93 6.87
C PHE A 33 -13.45 -5.06 7.90
N THR A 34 -14.32 -6.05 7.65
CA THR A 34 -14.47 -7.20 8.55
C THR A 34 -14.19 -8.49 7.79
N PHE A 35 -13.22 -9.26 8.29
CA PHE A 35 -12.77 -10.54 7.74
C PHE A 35 -12.78 -11.59 8.84
N GLY A 36 -13.83 -12.42 8.88
CA GLY A 36 -14.06 -13.33 10.01
C GLY A 36 -14.17 -12.57 11.33
N ASN A 37 -13.28 -12.87 12.28
CA ASN A 37 -13.20 -12.18 13.58
C ASN A 37 -12.26 -10.95 13.57
N SER A 38 -11.62 -10.65 12.44
CA SER A 38 -10.71 -9.51 12.32
C SER A 38 -11.44 -8.30 11.77
N VAL A 39 -11.36 -7.19 12.50
CA VAL A 39 -11.82 -5.88 12.06
C VAL A 39 -10.62 -5.00 11.78
N LEU A 40 -10.51 -4.46 10.56
CA LEU A 40 -9.49 -3.49 10.15
C LEU A 40 -10.12 -2.13 9.92
N GLN A 41 -9.39 -1.06 10.23
CA GLN A 41 -9.75 0.30 9.82
C GLN A 41 -8.62 0.86 8.97
N LEU A 42 -8.95 1.34 7.78
CA LEU A 42 -7.97 1.83 6.81
C LEU A 42 -8.46 3.11 6.18
N PHE A 43 -7.55 4.06 6.00
CA PHE A 43 -7.75 5.18 5.10
C PHE A 43 -7.58 4.70 3.66
N CYS A 44 -8.59 4.94 2.83
CA CYS A 44 -8.58 4.68 1.40
C CYS A 44 -9.52 5.65 0.67
N LEU A 45 -9.35 5.80 -0.64
CA LEU A 45 -10.33 6.54 -1.45
C LEU A 45 -11.62 5.73 -1.59
N SER A 46 -12.75 6.43 -1.74
CA SER A 46 -14.06 5.81 -2.03
C SER A 46 -14.31 5.62 -3.52
N SER A 47 -13.54 6.28 -4.38
CA SER A 47 -13.64 6.20 -5.84
C SER A 47 -12.29 6.41 -6.52
N SER A 48 -12.15 5.85 -7.72
CA SER A 48 -10.90 5.93 -8.50
C SER A 48 -10.61 7.36 -8.92
N SER A 49 -9.34 7.77 -8.80
CA SER A 49 -8.82 8.90 -9.56
C SER A 49 -8.69 8.52 -11.04
N THR A 50 -8.55 9.52 -11.91
CA THR A 50 -8.30 9.29 -13.35
C THR A 50 -6.86 8.88 -13.65
N ASP A 51 -5.97 8.87 -12.66
CA ASP A 51 -4.57 8.47 -12.79
C ASP A 51 -4.38 7.00 -12.44
N TYR A 52 -3.95 6.21 -13.43
CA TYR A 52 -3.72 4.78 -13.29
C TYR A 52 -2.66 4.46 -12.22
N ASP A 53 -1.64 5.31 -12.08
CA ASP A 53 -0.55 5.13 -11.11
C ASP A 53 -1.01 5.29 -9.65
N LEU A 54 -2.21 5.86 -9.44
CA LEU A 54 -2.79 6.14 -8.12
C LEU A 54 -3.91 5.17 -7.73
N THR A 55 -4.15 4.14 -8.55
CA THR A 55 -5.15 3.09 -8.28
C THR A 55 -4.89 2.33 -6.99
N GLY A 56 -3.64 2.31 -6.49
CA GLY A 56 -3.27 1.71 -5.21
C GLY A 56 -3.87 2.41 -3.98
N GLN A 57 -4.48 3.59 -4.14
CA GLN A 57 -5.21 4.29 -3.07
C GLN A 57 -6.61 3.70 -2.78
N LEU A 58 -7.06 2.76 -3.61
CA LEU A 58 -8.32 2.04 -3.47
C LEU A 58 -8.11 0.65 -2.88
N VAL A 59 -9.18 0.10 -2.29
CA VAL A 59 -9.28 -1.32 -2.00
C VAL A 59 -9.93 -2.03 -3.18
N TRP A 60 -9.17 -2.91 -3.82
CA TRP A 60 -9.64 -3.68 -4.96
C TRP A 60 -10.39 -4.96 -4.53
N PRO A 61 -11.41 -5.41 -5.30
CA PRO A 61 -12.23 -6.57 -4.92
C PRO A 61 -11.45 -7.87 -4.69
N GLY A 62 -10.39 -8.12 -5.45
CA GLY A 62 -9.52 -9.28 -5.30
C GLY A 62 -8.81 -9.31 -3.95
N ALA A 63 -8.42 -8.16 -3.41
CA ALA A 63 -7.84 -8.05 -2.07
C ALA A 63 -8.87 -8.42 -0.99
N VAL A 64 -10.12 -8.01 -1.15
CA VAL A 64 -11.23 -8.38 -0.24
C VAL A 64 -11.48 -9.89 -0.28
N LEU A 65 -11.46 -10.51 -1.47
CA LEU A 65 -11.62 -11.96 -1.61
C LEU A 65 -10.46 -12.73 -0.97
N LEU A 66 -9.22 -12.29 -1.22
CA LEU A 66 -8.03 -12.88 -0.63
C LEU A 66 -8.06 -12.79 0.90
N ASN A 67 -8.48 -11.66 1.46
CA ASN A 67 -8.60 -11.49 2.92
C ASN A 67 -9.66 -12.38 3.55
N ASN A 68 -10.79 -12.60 2.88
CA ASN A 68 -11.78 -13.57 3.33
C ASN A 68 -11.20 -14.99 3.36
N TYR A 69 -10.40 -15.36 2.35
CA TYR A 69 -9.73 -16.66 2.33
C TYR A 69 -8.70 -16.78 3.46
N LEU A 70 -7.81 -15.79 3.63
CA LEU A 70 -6.75 -15.82 4.62
C LEU A 70 -7.27 -15.78 6.06
N SER A 71 -8.28 -14.95 6.35
CA SER A 71 -8.93 -14.91 7.67
C SER A 71 -9.65 -16.20 8.03
N GLY A 72 -10.12 -16.97 7.03
CA GLY A 72 -10.68 -18.31 7.22
C GLY A 72 -9.61 -19.39 7.45
N ASN A 73 -8.35 -19.12 7.12
CA ASN A 73 -7.24 -20.08 7.18
C ASN A 73 -6.00 -19.52 7.93
N PRO A 74 -6.14 -18.97 9.16
CA PRO A 74 -5.06 -18.24 9.83
C PRO A 74 -3.83 -19.10 10.15
N LYS A 75 -4.02 -20.42 10.32
CA LYS A 75 -2.91 -21.37 10.53
C LYS A 75 -1.90 -21.41 9.39
N MET A 76 -2.30 -21.01 8.18
CA MET A 76 -1.38 -20.92 7.04
C MET A 76 -0.41 -19.75 7.16
N LEU A 77 -0.68 -18.79 8.04
CA LEU A 77 0.08 -17.55 8.21
C LEU A 77 0.90 -17.54 9.51
N GLU A 78 0.64 -18.47 10.42
CA GLU A 78 1.18 -18.46 11.78
C GLU A 78 2.71 -18.54 11.77
N GLY A 79 3.36 -17.47 12.23
CA GLY A 79 4.81 -17.40 12.36
C GLY A 79 5.60 -17.29 11.05
N LEU A 80 4.94 -17.00 9.92
CA LEU A 80 5.63 -16.80 8.63
C LEU A 80 6.25 -15.41 8.52
N SER A 81 7.31 -15.30 7.71
CA SER A 81 7.75 -14.03 7.12
C SER A 81 7.16 -13.88 5.72
N ILE A 82 6.49 -12.76 5.44
CA ILE A 82 5.80 -12.54 4.16
C ILE A 82 6.22 -11.23 3.50
N ILE A 83 6.16 -11.21 2.17
CA ILE A 83 6.22 -9.99 1.36
C ILE A 83 4.97 -9.88 0.50
N GLU A 84 4.36 -8.70 0.46
CA GLU A 84 3.25 -8.40 -0.42
C GLU A 84 3.71 -7.45 -1.53
N LEU A 85 3.42 -7.84 -2.78
CA LEU A 85 3.70 -7.06 -3.97
C LEU A 85 2.47 -6.25 -4.37
N GLY A 86 2.63 -4.94 -4.59
CA GLY A 86 1.52 -4.07 -4.96
C GLY A 86 0.47 -3.98 -3.85
N SER A 87 0.91 -3.63 -2.64
CA SER A 87 0.08 -3.63 -1.44
C SER A 87 -1.04 -2.59 -1.46
N GLY A 88 -0.94 -1.55 -2.30
CA GLY A 88 -1.90 -0.45 -2.27
C GLY A 88 -2.01 0.17 -0.87
N VAL A 89 -3.23 0.30 -0.35
CA VAL A 89 -3.50 0.78 1.02
C VAL A 89 -3.14 -0.23 2.12
N GLY A 90 -2.72 -1.45 1.77
CA GLY A 90 -2.15 -2.44 2.69
C GLY A 90 -3.13 -3.41 3.31
N ILE A 91 -4.38 -3.47 2.82
CA ILE A 91 -5.47 -4.22 3.46
C ILE A 91 -5.13 -5.68 3.74
N THR A 92 -4.37 -6.33 2.84
CA THR A 92 -4.07 -7.75 2.94
C THR A 92 -2.87 -8.03 3.83
N GLY A 93 -1.73 -7.40 3.62
CA GLY A 93 -0.60 -7.64 4.52
C GLY A 93 -0.82 -7.11 5.95
N ILE A 94 -1.61 -6.04 6.15
CA ILE A 94 -2.03 -5.60 7.49
C ILE A 94 -2.87 -6.69 8.19
N LEU A 95 -3.82 -7.32 7.48
CA LEU A 95 -4.54 -8.47 8.04
C LEU A 95 -3.56 -9.59 8.45
N CYS A 96 -2.61 -9.91 7.56
CA CYS A 96 -1.65 -10.98 7.78
C CYS A 96 -0.71 -10.72 8.97
N SER A 97 -0.40 -9.46 9.27
CA SER A 97 0.45 -9.06 10.40
C SER A 97 -0.12 -9.40 11.78
N ARG A 98 -1.40 -9.80 11.84
CA ARG A 98 -2.04 -10.36 13.03
C ARG A 98 -1.69 -11.82 13.28
N PHE A 99 -1.05 -12.50 12.34
CA PHE A 99 -0.73 -13.93 12.42
C PHE A 99 0.75 -14.22 12.11
N CYS A 100 1.34 -13.45 11.21
CA CYS A 100 2.72 -13.58 10.75
C CYS A 100 3.72 -13.03 11.78
N SER A 101 4.96 -13.50 11.73
CA SER A 101 6.05 -12.92 12.53
C SER A 101 6.61 -11.65 11.91
N GLU A 102 6.65 -11.57 10.58
CA GLU A 102 7.19 -10.44 9.81
C GLU A 102 6.39 -10.22 8.54
N VAL A 103 6.12 -8.95 8.21
CA VAL A 103 5.34 -8.57 7.03
C VAL A 103 5.98 -7.36 6.36
N VAL A 104 6.34 -7.51 5.09
CA VAL A 104 6.84 -6.42 4.26
C VAL A 104 5.81 -6.09 3.19
N LEU A 105 5.23 -4.91 3.28
CA LEU A 105 4.30 -4.36 2.29
C LEU A 105 5.11 -3.60 1.26
N THR A 106 4.81 -3.77 -0.03
CA THR A 106 5.55 -3.06 -1.08
C THR A 106 4.65 -2.42 -2.10
N ASP A 107 5.02 -1.22 -2.52
CA ASP A 107 4.45 -0.54 -3.67
C ASP A 107 5.52 0.33 -4.35
N HIS A 108 5.29 0.69 -5.60
CA HIS A 108 6.21 1.51 -6.40
C HIS A 108 5.93 3.00 -6.25
N ASN A 109 4.67 3.38 -5.99
CA ASN A 109 4.23 4.76 -6.02
C ASN A 109 4.37 5.42 -4.63
N ASP A 110 5.04 6.58 -4.57
CA ASP A 110 5.33 7.26 -3.30
C ASP A 110 4.07 7.77 -2.59
N GLU A 111 3.03 8.19 -3.33
CA GLU A 111 1.73 8.60 -2.77
C GLU A 111 1.00 7.40 -2.15
N VAL A 112 1.05 6.24 -2.82
CA VAL A 112 0.49 4.99 -2.29
C VAL A 112 1.26 4.53 -1.05
N LEU A 113 2.60 4.64 -1.06
CA LEU A 113 3.42 4.36 0.11
C LEU A 113 3.13 5.31 1.28
N GLU A 114 2.77 6.56 1.04
CA GLU A 114 2.39 7.50 2.09
C GLU A 114 1.13 7.02 2.83
N ILE A 115 0.07 6.69 2.10
CA ILE A 115 -1.18 6.20 2.70
C ILE A 115 -1.02 4.82 3.34
N LEU A 116 -0.24 3.93 2.71
CA LEU A 116 0.12 2.63 3.27
C LEU A 116 0.78 2.76 4.64
N ARG A 117 1.77 3.66 4.78
CA ARG A 117 2.43 3.92 6.07
C ARG A 117 1.48 4.51 7.11
N LYS A 118 0.55 5.40 6.70
CA LYS A 118 -0.50 5.92 7.60
C LYS A 118 -1.36 4.78 8.15
N ASN A 119 -1.75 3.83 7.30
CA ASN A 119 -2.54 2.66 7.70
C ASN A 119 -1.79 1.69 8.61
N ILE A 120 -0.49 1.48 8.36
CA ILE A 120 0.37 0.70 9.28
C ILE A 120 0.36 1.34 10.67
N VAL A 121 0.57 2.65 10.76
CA VAL A 121 0.59 3.38 12.05
C VAL A 121 -0.76 3.30 12.75
N LEU A 122 -1.86 3.47 12.02
CA LEU A 122 -3.23 3.37 12.53
C LEU A 122 -3.47 2.01 13.19
N GLU A 123 -3.22 0.92 12.48
CA GLU A 123 -3.48 -0.44 12.98
C GLU A 123 -2.49 -0.87 14.08
N SER A 124 -1.25 -0.38 14.03
CA SER A 124 -0.27 -0.59 15.10
C SER A 124 -0.70 0.08 16.41
N SER A 125 -1.35 1.24 16.33
CA SER A 125 -1.79 2.00 17.50
C SER A 125 -3.03 1.39 18.17
N SER A 126 -3.83 0.62 17.42
CA SER A 126 -5.05 -0.05 17.93
C SER A 126 -4.78 -1.29 18.77
N GLY A 127 -3.52 -1.72 18.93
CA GLY A 127 -3.13 -2.84 19.80
C GLY A 127 -3.53 -4.23 19.29
N ASN A 128 -3.97 -4.33 18.04
CA ASN A 128 -4.46 -5.57 17.42
C ASN A 128 -3.37 -6.35 16.65
N LEU A 129 -2.14 -5.83 16.58
CA LEU A 129 -1.04 -6.48 15.87
C LEU A 129 -0.27 -7.41 16.79
N ILE A 130 0.02 -8.62 16.30
CA ILE A 130 0.90 -9.59 16.98
C ILE A 130 2.35 -9.35 16.59
N SER A 131 2.59 -8.90 15.34
CA SER A 131 3.94 -8.70 14.80
C SER A 131 4.52 -7.34 15.17
N SER A 132 5.76 -7.34 15.68
CA SER A 132 6.63 -6.16 15.74
C SER A 132 7.31 -5.83 14.40
N GLY A 133 7.03 -6.60 13.34
CA GLY A 133 7.74 -6.62 12.07
C GLY A 133 6.90 -6.23 10.86
N LEU A 134 5.88 -5.38 11.02
CA LEU A 134 5.11 -4.82 9.90
C LEU A 134 5.80 -3.56 9.34
N ASN A 135 6.26 -3.61 8.09
CA ASN A 135 6.98 -2.51 7.44
C ASN A 135 6.49 -2.27 6.00
N ALA A 136 6.73 -1.06 5.49
CA ALA A 136 6.49 -0.72 4.08
C ALA A 136 7.79 -0.32 3.39
N GLU A 137 8.06 -0.92 2.23
CA GLU A 137 9.24 -0.68 1.40
C GLU A 137 8.86 -0.29 -0.03
N LYS A 138 9.70 0.50 -0.69
CA LYS A 138 9.50 0.85 -2.09
C LYS A 138 9.98 -0.30 -2.99
N LEU A 139 9.10 -0.76 -3.88
CA LEU A 139 9.45 -1.76 -4.89
C LEU A 139 8.68 -1.52 -6.20
N GLU A 140 9.40 -1.06 -7.20
CA GLU A 140 9.02 -1.11 -8.60
C GLU A 140 9.43 -2.47 -9.18
N TRP A 141 8.47 -3.18 -9.78
CA TRP A 141 8.76 -4.51 -10.30
C TRP A 141 9.79 -4.45 -11.43
N GLY A 142 10.78 -5.36 -11.37
CA GLY A 142 11.92 -5.35 -12.27
C GLY A 142 13.08 -4.45 -11.83
N ASN A 143 12.91 -3.64 -10.78
CA ASN A 143 13.99 -2.84 -10.21
C ASN A 143 14.89 -3.71 -9.32
N CYS A 144 16.04 -4.15 -9.86
CA CYS A 144 16.99 -5.02 -9.14
C CYS A 144 17.64 -4.34 -7.92
N ASP A 145 17.82 -3.01 -7.95
CA ASP A 145 18.47 -2.29 -6.86
C ASP A 145 17.56 -2.22 -5.63
N GLN A 146 16.28 -1.88 -5.84
CA GLN A 146 15.27 -1.85 -4.77
C GLN A 146 15.04 -3.25 -4.19
N LEU A 147 14.91 -4.26 -5.04
CA LEU A 147 14.82 -5.65 -4.58
C LEU A 147 16.06 -6.07 -3.78
N GLY A 148 17.25 -5.70 -4.26
CA GLY A 148 18.52 -5.99 -3.57
C GLY A 148 18.59 -5.35 -2.18
N GLN A 149 18.09 -4.13 -2.01
CA GLN A 149 18.01 -3.46 -0.71
C GLN A 149 17.05 -4.17 0.25
N ILE A 150 15.89 -4.59 -0.24
CA ILE A 150 14.93 -5.37 0.56
C ILE A 150 15.58 -6.69 1.01
N LEU A 151 16.20 -7.44 0.09
CA LEU A 151 16.85 -8.71 0.44
C LEU A 151 18.06 -8.55 1.38
N GLN A 152 18.75 -7.42 1.35
CA GLN A 152 19.79 -7.10 2.34
C GLN A 152 19.21 -6.83 3.73
N LYS A 153 18.06 -6.14 3.81
CA LYS A 153 17.35 -5.88 5.07
C LYS A 153 16.71 -7.15 5.64
N TYR A 154 16.27 -8.06 4.76
CA TYR A 154 15.59 -9.31 5.09
C TYR A 154 16.37 -10.52 4.55
N PRO A 155 17.55 -10.84 5.10
CA PRO A 155 18.44 -11.87 4.56
C PRO A 155 17.91 -13.30 4.68
N GLY A 156 16.88 -13.51 5.52
CA GLY A 156 16.16 -14.79 5.63
C GLY A 156 15.20 -15.06 4.48
N GLY A 157 14.92 -14.05 3.64
CA GLY A 157 13.88 -14.14 2.61
C GLY A 157 12.47 -14.15 3.20
N PHE A 158 11.52 -14.66 2.43
CA PHE A 158 10.10 -14.71 2.77
C PHE A 158 9.55 -16.11 2.50
N ASP A 159 8.73 -16.62 3.41
CA ASP A 159 8.05 -17.92 3.30
C ASP A 159 6.87 -17.87 2.31
N LEU A 160 6.24 -16.70 2.19
CA LEU A 160 5.07 -16.47 1.35
C LEU A 160 5.15 -15.12 0.64
N ILE A 161 4.82 -15.11 -0.66
CA ILE A 161 4.67 -13.91 -1.47
C ILE A 161 3.18 -13.74 -1.77
N LEU A 162 2.65 -12.56 -1.48
CA LEU A 162 1.26 -12.19 -1.73
C LEU A 162 1.16 -11.14 -2.83
N GLY A 163 0.00 -11.10 -3.49
CA GLY A 163 -0.37 -10.06 -4.44
C GLY A 163 -1.83 -10.24 -4.86
N ALA A 164 -2.61 -9.16 -4.83
CA ALA A 164 -4.03 -9.17 -5.15
C ALA A 164 -4.35 -8.06 -6.16
N ASP A 165 -5.06 -8.42 -7.24
CA ASP A 165 -5.39 -7.49 -8.36
C ASP A 165 -4.17 -6.76 -8.95
N ILE A 166 -3.01 -7.42 -8.93
CA ILE A 166 -1.74 -6.90 -9.48
C ILE A 166 -1.50 -7.26 -10.95
N TYR A 167 -2.37 -8.09 -11.53
CA TYR A 167 -2.37 -8.41 -12.95
C TYR A 167 -3.58 -7.76 -13.62
N ILE A 168 -3.35 -6.72 -14.40
CA ILE A 168 -4.37 -5.93 -15.08
C ILE A 168 -4.05 -5.94 -16.58
N LEU A 169 -5.06 -6.21 -17.41
CA LEU A 169 -4.95 -6.32 -18.88
C LEU A 169 -5.24 -5.00 -19.58
#